data_AF-A0A9X5X5R2-F1
#
_entry.id   AF-A0A9X5X5R2-F1
#
_cell.length_a   1.000
_cell.length_b   1.000
_cell.length_c   1.000
_cell.angle_alpha   90.00
_cell.angle_beta   90.00
_cell.angle_gamma   90.00
#
_symmetry.space_group_name_H-M   'P 1'
#
loop_
_entity.id
_entity.type
_entity.pdbx_description
1 polymer ?
#
loop_
_entity_poly.entity_id
_entity_poly.type
_entity_poly.pdbx_seq_one_letter_code
_entity_poly.pdbx_strand_id
1 'polypeptide(L)'
;MKIFQPMLFVGLGGTGGLVGAELERKLRAELCGPDGVALSHLSGHAPYQLPDCLQFVYADYSESDLQRLPQFNVDPSLRAAYSRTSRATHNLLPNFDASPELTKMLRASLRDEVADWLPPRIDEPKVTPLHNGAGQLPTVGRAALFATLRHSLAPVLE
;
A
#
# COMPACT_ATOMS: atom_id res chain seq x y z
N MET A 1 -6.95 -22.27 -16.95
CA MET A 1 -5.62 -21.65 -16.68
C MET A 1 -5.06 -22.26 -15.41
N LYS A 2 -3.80 -22.70 -15.39
CA LYS A 2 -3.18 -23.34 -14.21
C LYS A 2 -2.31 -22.31 -13.48
N ILE A 3 -2.85 -21.64 -12.46
CA ILE A 3 -2.09 -20.69 -11.64
C ILE A 3 -1.43 -21.46 -10.50
N PHE A 4 -0.17 -21.82 -10.69
CA PHE A 4 0.66 -22.43 -9.63
C PHE A 4 1.89 -21.59 -9.29
N GLN A 5 2.15 -20.53 -10.06
CA GLN A 5 3.26 -19.64 -9.79
C GLN A 5 2.85 -18.64 -8.71
N PRO A 6 3.63 -18.52 -7.61
CA PRO A 6 3.44 -17.46 -6.63
C PRO A 6 3.53 -16.09 -7.31
N MET A 7 2.56 -15.23 -7.02
CA MET A 7 2.50 -13.85 -7.49
C MET A 7 2.21 -12.93 -6.30
N LEU A 8 3.01 -11.87 -6.19
CA LEU A 8 2.71 -10.73 -5.34
C LEU A 8 2.52 -9.50 -6.22
N PHE A 9 1.33 -8.90 -6.17
CA PHE A 9 1.08 -7.58 -6.73
C PHE A 9 1.28 -6.52 -5.64
N VAL A 10 2.03 -5.47 -5.97
CA VAL A 10 2.26 -4.32 -5.07
C VAL A 10 1.68 -3.07 -5.73
N GLY A 11 0.57 -2.57 -5.21
CA GLY A 11 -0.09 -1.35 -5.66
C GLY A 11 0.36 -0.14 -4.84
N LEU A 12 1.29 0.64 -5.39
CA LEU A 12 1.80 1.86 -4.74
C LEU A 12 1.10 3.11 -5.30
N GLY A 13 0.61 3.96 -4.39
CA GLY A 13 -0.08 5.20 -4.74
C GLY A 13 -1.43 4.96 -5.43
N GLY A 14 -2.12 6.05 -5.76
CA GLY A 14 -3.48 5.99 -6.32
C GLY A 14 -3.59 5.17 -7.60
N THR A 15 -2.64 5.32 -8.53
CA THR A 15 -2.64 4.54 -9.79
C THR A 15 -2.40 3.05 -9.54
N GLY A 16 -1.42 2.71 -8.67
CA GLY A 16 -1.15 1.31 -8.32
C GLY A 16 -2.33 0.66 -7.62
N GLY A 17 -3.01 1.41 -6.74
CA GLY A 17 -4.26 1.01 -6.09
C GLY A 17 -5.37 0.71 -7.08
N LEU A 18 -5.63 1.61 -8.03
CA LEU A 18 -6.69 1.44 -9.04
C LEU A 18 -6.43 0.26 -9.97
N VAL A 19 -5.21 0.14 -10.50
CA VAL A 19 -4.83 -0.97 -11.39
C VAL A 19 -4.92 -2.31 -10.65
N GLY A 20 -4.39 -2.37 -9.43
CA GLY A 20 -4.45 -3.58 -8.62
C GLY A 20 -5.87 -3.97 -8.26
N ALA A 21 -6.70 -3.01 -7.86
CA ALA A 21 -8.11 -3.25 -7.53
C ALA A 21 -8.88 -3.86 -8.69
N GLU A 22 -8.68 -3.35 -9.92
CA GLU A 22 -9.35 -3.90 -11.10
C GLU A 22 -8.78 -5.27 -11.48
N LEU A 23 -7.46 -5.46 -11.44
CA LEU A 23 -6.83 -6.76 -11.67
C LEU A 23 -7.35 -7.82 -10.69
N GLU A 24 -7.36 -7.50 -9.40
CA GLU A 24 -7.84 -8.37 -8.34
C GLU A 24 -9.31 -8.74 -8.54
N ARG A 25 -10.16 -7.75 -8.82
CA ARG A 25 -11.59 -7.94 -9.09
C ARG A 25 -11.81 -8.89 -10.27
N LYS A 26 -11.07 -8.71 -11.37
CA LYS A 26 -11.14 -9.57 -12.55
C LYS A 26 -10.67 -10.99 -12.25
N LEU A 27 -9.54 -11.16 -11.57
CA LEU A 27 -9.05 -12.50 -11.20
C LEU A 27 -10.04 -13.24 -10.30
N ARG A 28 -10.63 -12.56 -9.32
CA ARG A 28 -11.66 -13.16 -8.45
C ARG A 28 -12.88 -13.60 -9.24
N ALA A 29 -13.35 -12.77 -10.16
CA ALA A 29 -14.50 -13.09 -11.01
C ALA A 29 -14.24 -14.26 -11.96
N GLU A 30 -13.09 -14.28 -12.64
CA GLU A 30 -12.78 -15.27 -13.67
C GLU A 30 -12.29 -16.61 -13.11
N LEU A 31 -11.54 -16.60 -11.99
CA LEU A 31 -10.94 -17.81 -11.43
C LEU A 31 -11.83 -18.49 -10.40
N CYS A 32 -12.51 -17.71 -9.58
CA CYS A 32 -13.30 -18.23 -8.47
C CYS A 32 -14.78 -18.13 -8.82
N GLY A 33 -15.20 -16.96 -9.33
CA GLY A 33 -16.59 -16.67 -9.66
C GLY A 33 -17.52 -16.64 -8.44
N PRO A 34 -18.82 -16.39 -8.66
CA PRO A 34 -19.83 -16.40 -7.61
C PRO A 34 -20.01 -17.79 -6.97
N ASP A 35 -19.73 -18.85 -7.73
CA ASP A 35 -19.91 -20.23 -7.25
C ASP A 35 -18.63 -20.81 -6.63
N GLY A 36 -17.46 -20.18 -6.80
CA GLY A 36 -16.16 -20.68 -6.29
C GLY A 36 -15.58 -21.86 -7.08
N VAL A 37 -16.28 -22.35 -8.11
CA VAL A 37 -16.00 -23.65 -8.76
C VAL A 37 -15.14 -23.56 -10.01
N ALA A 38 -14.82 -22.35 -10.53
CA ALA A 38 -13.99 -22.24 -11.74
C ALA A 38 -12.55 -22.78 -11.54
N LEU A 39 -12.07 -22.81 -10.29
CA LEU A 39 -10.84 -23.50 -9.86
C LEU A 39 -11.07 -24.93 -9.36
N SER A 40 -12.21 -25.56 -9.67
CA SER A 40 -12.77 -26.88 -9.25
C SER A 40 -11.83 -28.05 -8.95
N HIS A 41 -10.59 -28.04 -9.44
CA HIS A 41 -9.56 -29.01 -9.05
C HIS A 41 -8.97 -28.76 -7.65
N LEU A 42 -9.19 -27.58 -7.08
CA LEU A 42 -8.84 -27.19 -5.71
C LEU A 42 -10.13 -27.11 -4.90
N SER A 43 -10.58 -28.23 -4.35
CA SER A 43 -11.76 -28.28 -3.47
C SER A 43 -11.55 -27.38 -2.24
N GLY A 44 -12.53 -26.53 -1.90
CA GLY A 44 -12.62 -25.88 -0.58
C GLY A 44 -12.47 -24.36 -0.53
N HIS A 45 -12.46 -23.64 -1.66
CA HIS A 45 -12.45 -22.17 -1.66
C HIS A 45 -13.86 -21.57 -1.60
N ALA A 46 -14.02 -20.48 -0.85
CA ALA A 46 -15.26 -19.71 -0.82
C ALA A 46 -15.47 -18.91 -2.12
N PRO A 47 -16.70 -18.44 -2.41
CA PRO A 47 -16.96 -17.51 -3.52
C PRO A 47 -15.97 -16.35 -3.56
N TYR A 48 -15.46 -16.02 -4.75
CA TYR A 48 -14.46 -14.97 -4.96
C TYR A 48 -13.15 -15.09 -4.16
N GLN A 49 -12.86 -16.24 -3.53
CA GLN A 49 -11.62 -16.45 -2.79
C GLN A 49 -10.48 -16.88 -3.72
N LEU A 50 -9.53 -15.97 -3.94
CA LEU A 50 -8.29 -16.28 -4.65
C LEU A 50 -7.48 -17.37 -3.93
N PRO A 51 -6.73 -18.21 -4.67
CA PRO A 51 -5.77 -19.13 -4.08
C PRO A 51 -4.64 -18.35 -3.39
N ASP A 52 -4.10 -18.92 -2.30
CA ASP A 52 -3.11 -18.24 -1.45
C ASP A 52 -1.77 -17.96 -2.17
N CYS A 53 -1.52 -18.56 -3.35
CA CYS A 53 -0.38 -18.22 -4.19
C CYS A 53 -0.47 -16.83 -4.84
N LEU A 54 -1.65 -16.19 -4.84
CA LEU A 54 -1.87 -14.83 -5.30
C LEU A 54 -2.04 -13.89 -4.11
N GLN A 55 -1.16 -12.91 -4.00
CA GLN A 55 -1.17 -11.92 -2.92
C GLN A 55 -1.19 -10.50 -3.48
N PHE A 56 -1.93 -9.61 -2.83
CA PHE A 56 -2.08 -8.20 -3.16
C PHE A 56 -1.74 -7.37 -1.94
N VAL A 57 -0.82 -6.42 -2.10
CA VAL A 57 -0.42 -5.46 -1.07
C VAL A 57 -0.57 -4.06 -1.65
N TYR A 58 -1.29 -3.20 -0.93
CA TYR A 58 -1.54 -1.81 -1.32
C TYR A 58 -0.92 -0.85 -0.31
N ALA A 59 -0.35 0.25 -0.79
CA ALA A 59 0.23 1.28 0.06
C ALA A 59 0.03 2.66 -0.57
N ASP A 60 -0.50 3.60 0.21
CA ASP A 60 -0.70 4.99 -0.17
C ASP A 60 -0.58 5.89 1.07
N TYR A 61 -0.17 7.14 0.89
CA TYR A 61 -0.20 8.16 1.95
C TYR A 61 -1.62 8.70 2.20
N SER A 62 -2.52 8.53 1.23
CA SER A 62 -3.93 8.90 1.31
C SER A 62 -4.76 7.75 1.87
N GLU A 63 -5.11 7.85 3.16
CA GLU A 63 -6.05 6.91 3.79
C GLU A 63 -7.39 6.86 3.05
N SER A 64 -7.82 7.99 2.48
CA SER A 64 -9.05 8.06 1.68
C SER A 64 -8.98 7.24 0.40
N ASP A 65 -7.80 7.12 -0.22
CA ASP A 65 -7.61 6.30 -1.41
C ASP A 65 -7.50 4.81 -1.05
N LEU A 66 -6.85 4.48 0.07
CA LEU A 66 -6.85 3.11 0.61
C LEU A 66 -8.26 2.63 0.95
N GLN A 67 -9.09 3.49 1.53
CA GLN A 67 -10.48 3.15 1.86
C GLN A 67 -11.35 2.86 0.64
N ARG A 68 -10.92 3.21 -0.58
CA ARG A 68 -11.62 2.87 -1.83
C ARG A 68 -11.28 1.47 -2.35
N LEU A 69 -10.31 0.78 -1.75
CA LEU A 69 -9.93 -0.56 -2.19
C LEU A 69 -11.09 -1.57 -2.04
N PRO A 70 -11.15 -2.60 -2.90
CA PRO A 70 -12.27 -3.55 -2.91
C PRO A 70 -12.54 -4.20 -1.56
N GLN A 71 -11.49 -4.61 -0.84
CA GLN A 71 -11.60 -5.29 0.46
C GLN A 71 -12.40 -4.53 1.53
N PHE A 72 -12.51 -3.20 1.41
CA PHE A 72 -13.28 -2.35 2.33
C PHE A 72 -14.70 -2.05 1.84
N ASN A 73 -14.97 -2.19 0.54
CA ASN A 73 -16.23 -1.79 -0.09
C ASN A 73 -17.06 -2.95 -0.66
N VAL A 74 -16.54 -4.17 -0.65
CA VAL A 74 -17.31 -5.36 -1.04
C VAL A 74 -18.40 -5.70 -0.02
N ASP A 75 -19.37 -6.49 -0.47
CA ASP A 75 -20.39 -7.08 0.39
C ASP A 75 -19.74 -7.73 1.65
N PRO A 76 -20.29 -7.52 2.86
CA PRO A 76 -19.74 -8.06 4.09
C PRO A 76 -19.46 -9.56 4.06
N SER A 77 -20.26 -10.35 3.32
CA SER A 77 -20.07 -11.79 3.18
C SER A 77 -18.76 -12.18 2.48
N LEU A 78 -18.22 -11.29 1.63
CA LEU A 78 -17.01 -11.54 0.85
C LEU A 78 -15.73 -11.06 1.55
N ARG A 79 -15.83 -10.27 2.63
CA ARG A 79 -14.66 -9.68 3.30
C ARG A 79 -13.64 -10.73 3.77
N ALA A 80 -14.12 -11.88 4.25
CA ALA A 80 -13.24 -12.98 4.68
C ALA A 80 -12.45 -13.59 3.50
N ALA A 81 -13.03 -13.63 2.30
CA ALA A 81 -12.35 -14.10 1.09
C ALA A 81 -11.30 -13.09 0.59
N TYR A 82 -11.55 -11.79 0.78
CA TYR A 82 -10.61 -10.73 0.44
C TYR A 82 -9.43 -10.67 1.41
N SER A 83 -9.67 -10.72 2.72
CA SER A 83 -8.63 -10.56 3.76
C SER A 83 -7.55 -11.65 3.76
N ARG A 84 -7.79 -12.79 3.09
CA ARG A 84 -6.80 -13.86 2.92
C ARG A 84 -5.65 -13.49 1.99
N THR A 85 -5.91 -12.66 0.99
CA THR A 85 -5.01 -12.42 -0.15
C THR A 85 -4.82 -10.95 -0.47
N SER A 86 -5.54 -10.06 0.21
CA SER A 86 -5.52 -8.62 -0.02
C SER A 86 -5.25 -7.88 1.28
N ARG A 87 -4.22 -7.02 1.27
CA ARG A 87 -3.76 -6.23 2.42
C ARG A 87 -3.51 -4.79 2.00
N ALA A 88 -3.89 -3.85 2.86
CA ALA A 88 -3.50 -2.45 2.72
C ALA A 88 -2.61 -2.07 3.90
N THR A 89 -1.54 -1.34 3.62
CA THR A 89 -0.65 -0.79 4.64
C THR A 89 -1.06 0.64 4.94
N HIS A 90 -1.27 0.93 6.22
CA HIS A 90 -1.76 2.21 6.72
C HIS A 90 -0.64 3.00 7.43
N ASN A 91 -0.95 4.23 7.83
CA ASN A 91 -0.10 5.05 8.71
C ASN A 91 1.30 5.32 8.14
N LEU A 92 1.41 5.50 6.83
CA LEU A 92 2.69 5.72 6.14
C LEU A 92 3.28 7.12 6.33
N LEU A 93 2.55 8.03 6.98
CA LEU A 93 2.99 9.39 7.25
C LEU A 93 3.36 9.60 8.73
N PRO A 94 4.46 10.31 9.02
CA PRO A 94 4.83 10.68 10.37
C PRO A 94 3.99 11.88 10.84
N ASN A 95 3.96 12.12 12.15
CA ASN A 95 3.23 13.25 12.73
C ASN A 95 3.98 14.59 12.53
N PHE A 96 4.01 15.07 11.28
CA PHE A 96 4.57 16.36 10.88
C PHE A 96 3.65 17.03 9.85
N ASP A 97 3.43 18.33 10.00
CA ASP A 97 2.56 19.09 9.10
C ASP A 97 3.27 19.50 7.81
N ALA A 98 4.59 19.73 7.86
CA ALA A 98 5.35 20.30 6.76
C ALA A 98 6.66 19.55 6.48
N SER A 99 7.02 19.46 5.20
CA SER A 99 8.26 18.80 4.76
C SER A 99 9.55 19.45 5.29
N PRO A 100 9.69 20.79 5.42
CA PRO A 100 10.92 21.39 5.97
C PRO A 100 11.15 21.07 7.45
N GLU A 101 10.08 20.94 8.24
CA GLU A 101 10.17 20.56 9.66
C GLU A 101 10.70 19.13 9.80
N LEU A 102 10.14 18.24 8.98
CA LEU A 102 10.57 16.85 8.86
C LEU A 102 12.04 16.74 8.42
N THR A 103 12.46 17.42 7.35
CA THR A 103 13.85 17.35 6.87
C THR A 103 14.82 17.98 7.86
N LYS A 104 14.43 19.03 8.59
CA LYS A 104 15.23 19.61 9.68
C LYS A 104 15.42 18.60 10.81
N MET A 105 14.36 17.91 11.25
CA MET A 105 14.44 16.88 12.27
C MET A 105 15.35 15.73 11.83
N LEU A 106 15.17 15.23 10.60
CA LEU A 106 15.98 14.13 10.07
C LEU A 106 17.48 14.47 10.04
N ARG A 107 17.85 15.67 9.59
CA ARG A 107 19.27 16.10 9.60
C ARG A 107 19.85 16.24 11.01
N ALA A 108 19.02 16.52 12.01
CA ALA A 108 19.46 16.66 13.39
C ALA A 108 19.63 15.30 14.08
N SER A 109 18.73 14.35 13.79
CA SER A 109 18.66 13.07 14.50
C SER A 109 19.37 11.91 13.80
N LEU A 110 19.50 11.97 12.47
CA LEU A 110 19.94 10.85 11.60
C LEU A 110 20.85 11.38 10.49
N ARG A 111 21.86 12.19 10.87
CA ARG A 111 22.68 12.96 9.94
C ARG A 111 23.35 12.07 8.89
N ASP A 112 23.93 10.97 9.31
CA ASP A 112 24.74 10.11 8.45
C ASP A 112 23.84 9.29 7.51
N GLU A 113 22.65 8.89 7.97
CA GLU A 113 21.69 8.11 7.20
C GLU A 113 21.00 8.91 6.10
N VAL A 114 20.88 10.23 6.27
CA VAL A 114 20.15 11.11 5.33
C VAL A 114 21.05 11.97 4.46
N ALA A 115 22.36 12.02 4.73
CA ALA A 115 23.31 12.93 4.09
C ALA A 115 23.29 12.82 2.54
N ASP A 116 23.19 11.62 2.01
CA ASP A 116 23.39 11.35 0.58
C ASP A 116 22.13 11.53 -0.29
N TRP A 117 20.94 11.57 0.32
CA TRP A 117 19.68 11.53 -0.44
C TRP A 117 18.65 12.57 -0.04
N LEU A 118 18.75 13.15 1.15
CA LEU A 118 17.86 14.23 1.53
C LEU A 118 18.24 15.47 0.71
N PRO A 119 17.28 16.21 0.14
CA PRO A 119 17.58 17.40 -0.63
C PRO A 119 18.50 18.37 0.13
N PRO A 120 19.40 19.11 -0.54
CA PRO A 120 20.15 20.17 0.13
C PRO A 120 19.20 21.23 0.70
N ARG A 121 19.64 22.01 1.69
CA ARG A 121 18.80 23.07 2.29
C ARG A 121 18.43 24.17 1.28
N ILE A 122 19.33 24.39 0.33
CA ILE A 122 19.09 25.28 -0.81
C ILE A 122 18.16 24.52 -1.75
N ASP A 123 17.02 25.12 -2.09
CA ASP A 123 16.01 24.56 -2.99
C ASP A 123 15.32 23.27 -2.50
N GLU A 124 15.31 22.99 -1.19
CA GLU A 124 14.47 21.90 -0.68
C GLU A 124 12.98 22.19 -0.93
N PRO A 125 12.17 21.17 -1.31
CA PRO A 125 10.74 21.34 -1.44
C PRO A 125 10.11 21.83 -0.13
N LYS A 126 9.29 22.88 -0.24
CA LYS A 126 8.55 23.47 0.89
C LYS A 126 7.07 23.16 0.74
N VAL A 127 6.71 21.93 1.04
CA VAL A 127 5.32 21.46 0.94
C VAL A 127 4.67 21.40 2.31
N THR A 128 3.47 22.02 2.39
CA THR A 128 2.52 21.97 3.48
C THR A 128 1.11 21.91 2.86
N PRO A 129 0.23 20.99 3.28
CA PRO A 129 0.47 19.92 4.25
C PRO A 129 1.34 18.78 3.67
N LEU A 130 2.06 18.06 4.54
CA LEU A 130 3.01 17.01 4.17
C LEU A 130 2.39 15.94 3.28
N HIS A 131 1.16 15.52 3.57
CA HIS A 131 0.47 14.46 2.82
C HIS A 131 0.32 14.79 1.31
N ASN A 132 0.14 16.07 0.96
CA ASN A 132 0.08 16.50 -0.44
C ASN A 132 1.43 16.34 -1.15
N GLY A 133 2.52 16.61 -0.44
CA GLY A 133 3.88 16.51 -0.99
C GLY A 133 4.38 15.08 -1.04
N ALA A 134 4.06 14.27 -0.04
CA ALA A 134 4.56 12.90 0.10
C ALA A 134 4.16 12.02 -1.09
N GLY A 135 2.94 12.17 -1.61
CA GLY A 135 2.48 11.42 -2.78
C GLY A 135 2.97 11.94 -4.13
N GLN A 136 3.46 13.18 -4.21
CA GLN A 136 3.77 13.86 -5.48
C GLN A 136 5.27 14.05 -5.71
N LEU A 137 6.05 14.17 -4.64
CA LEU A 137 7.49 14.46 -4.70
C LEU A 137 8.26 13.28 -4.09
N PRO A 138 9.04 12.51 -4.88
CA PRO A 138 9.72 11.31 -4.40
C PRO A 138 10.62 11.54 -3.18
N THR A 139 11.30 12.70 -3.09
CA THR A 139 12.17 13.02 -1.95
C THR A 139 11.39 13.33 -0.68
N VAL A 140 10.23 13.98 -0.80
CA VAL A 140 9.34 14.25 0.34
C VAL A 140 8.69 12.96 0.82
N GLY A 141 8.19 12.12 -0.10
CA GLY A 141 7.65 10.81 0.23
C GLY A 141 8.68 9.92 0.92
N ARG A 142 9.89 9.80 0.36
CA ARG A 142 10.99 9.06 0.97
C ARG A 142 11.32 9.59 2.38
N ALA A 143 11.40 10.91 2.57
CA ALA A 143 11.64 11.50 3.88
C ALA A 143 10.52 11.15 4.88
N ALA A 144 9.26 11.22 4.45
CA ALA A 144 8.11 10.89 5.28
C ALA A 144 8.16 9.42 5.71
N LEU A 145 8.30 8.49 4.75
CA LEU A 145 8.36 7.05 5.03
C LEU A 145 9.55 6.69 5.91
N PHE A 146 10.73 7.25 5.62
CA PHE A 146 11.93 7.02 6.42
C PHE A 146 11.73 7.47 7.86
N ALA A 147 11.13 8.65 8.06
CA ALA A 147 10.80 9.12 9.40
C ALA A 147 9.74 8.27 10.09
N THR A 148 8.72 7.77 9.38
CA THR A 148 7.72 6.84 9.93
C THR A 148 8.39 5.58 10.48
N LEU A 149 9.35 5.01 9.74
CA LEU A 149 9.97 3.72 10.06
C LEU A 149 11.26 3.80 10.88
N ARG A 150 11.74 5.01 11.19
CA ARG A 150 13.08 5.24 11.79
C ARG A 150 13.34 4.51 13.11
N HIS A 151 12.28 4.13 13.84
CA HIS A 151 12.40 3.46 15.14
C HIS A 151 11.92 2.01 15.12
N SER A 152 11.06 1.62 14.17
CA SER A 152 10.46 0.29 14.08
C SER A 152 9.65 0.15 12.79
N LEU A 153 9.45 -1.10 12.36
CA LEU A 153 8.47 -1.45 11.33
C LEU A 153 7.03 -1.56 11.87
N ALA A 154 6.84 -1.56 13.20
CA ALA A 154 5.53 -1.69 13.83
C ALA A 154 4.44 -0.77 13.25
N PRO A 155 4.70 0.51 12.88
CA PRO A 155 3.66 1.39 12.35
C PRO A 155 2.98 0.90 11.05
N VAL A 156 3.60 -0.05 10.33
CA VAL A 156 3.16 -0.49 8.99
C VAL A 156 2.88 -1.99 8.90
N LEU A 157 2.93 -2.72 10.02
CA LEU A 157 2.71 -4.16 10.07
C LEU A 157 1.29 -4.56 10.52
N GLU A 158 0.46 -3.58 10.91
CA GLU A 158 -0.92 -3.79 11.36
C GLU A 158 -1.94 -3.73 10.21
#